data_AF-A0A392T9J6-F1
#
_entry.id   AF-A0A392T9J6-F1
#
_cell.length_a   1.000
_cell.length_b   1.000
_cell.length_c   1.000
_cell.angle_alpha   90.00
_cell.angle_beta   90.00
_cell.angle_gamma   90.00
#
_symmetry.space_group_name_H-M   'P 1'
#
loop_
_entity.id
_entity.type
_entity.pdbx_description
1 polymer ?
#
loop_
_entity_poly.entity_id
_entity_poly.type
_entity_poly.pdbx_seq_one_letter_code
_entity_poly.pdbx_strand_id
1 'polypeptide(L)' 'MEIPWEMFKREFLVKYFPVDVRNKKVVEFMELKQGSLSVADYVVKFETLCAFSRHYNTVEAEHD' A
#
# COMPACT_ATOMS: atom_id res chain seq x y z
N MET A 1 15.64 26.53 7.74
CA MET A 1 14.41 26.42 6.93
C MET A 1 13.79 25.09 7.30
N GLU A 2 12.70 25.09 8.06
CA GLU A 2 12.02 23.85 8.44
C GLU A 2 11.28 23.27 7.24
N ILE A 3 11.39 21.96 7.04
CA ILE A 3 10.57 21.25 6.06
C ILE A 3 9.22 21.01 6.74
N PRO A 4 8.10 21.50 6.18
CA PRO A 4 6.79 21.15 6.69
C PRO A 4 6.61 19.63 6.71
N TRP A 5 6.05 19.08 7.79
CA TRP A 5 5.88 17.63 7.96
C TRP A 5 5.16 16.97 6.78
N GLU A 6 4.17 17.65 6.20
CA GLU A 6 3.46 17.20 4.99
C GLU A 6 4.36 17.06 3.76
N MET A 7 5.29 17.99 3.58
CA MET A 7 6.26 17.96 2.49
C MET A 7 7.24 16.80 2.68
N PHE A 8 7.73 16.59 3.90
CA PHE A 8 8.58 15.45 4.22
C PHE A 8 7.87 14.12 3.91
N LYS A 9 6.62 13.95 4.37
CA LYS A 9 5.83 12.73 4.11
C LYS A 9 5.67 12.46 2.61
N ARG A 10 5.34 13.49 1.82
CA ARG A 10 5.20 13.34 0.36
C ARG A 10 6.50 12.87 -0.29
N GLU A 11 7.60 13.59 -0.05
CA GLU A 11 8.90 13.26 -0.67
C GLU A 11 9.43 11.90 -0.21
N PHE A 12 9.22 11.55 1.07
CA PHE A 12 9.57 10.25 1.62
C PHE A 12 8.80 9.11 0.93
N LEU A 13 7.48 9.26 0.79
CA LEU A 13 6.64 8.26 0.13
C LEU A 13 6.99 8.11 -1.35
N VAL A 14 7.25 9.20 -2.07
CA VAL A 14 7.68 9.14 -3.47
C VAL A 14 9.01 8.39 -3.63
N LYS A 15 9.99 8.68 -2.75
CA LYS A 15 11.33 8.09 -2.84
C LYS A 15 11.40 6.63 -2.42
N TYR A 16 10.69 6.26 -1.35
CA TYR A 16 10.80 4.92 -0.74
C TYR A 16 9.62 4.00 -1.07
N PHE A 17 8.50 4.54 -1.53
CA PHE A 17 7.33 3.79 -1.99
C PHE A 17 6.95 4.18 -3.43
N PRO A 18 7.84 3.98 -4.42
CA PRO A 18 7.54 4.31 -5.80
C PRO A 18 6.33 3.51 -6.32
N VAL A 19 5.70 4.03 -7.38
CA VAL A 19 4.50 3.43 -8.02
C VAL A 19 4.69 1.93 -8.28
N ASP A 20 5.88 1.51 -8.72
CA ASP A 20 6.19 0.11 -9.00
C ASP A 20 6.13 -0.79 -7.76
N VAL A 21 6.59 -0.29 -6.61
CA VAL A 21 6.51 -1.04 -5.33
C VAL A 21 5.07 -1.16 -4.89
N ARG A 22 4.25 -0.12 -5.10
CA ARG A 22 2.82 -0.15 -4.80
C ARG A 22 2.04 -1.08 -5.73
N ASN A 23 2.29 -1.02 -7.03
CA ASN A 23 1.69 -1.92 -8.01
C ASN A 23 2.00 -3.39 -7.72
N LYS A 24 3.24 -3.70 -7.30
CA LYS A 24 3.61 -5.04 -6.84
C LYS A 24 2.78 -5.51 -5.65
N LYS A 25 2.46 -4.63 -4.71
CA LYS A 25 1.60 -4.97 -3.55
C LYS A 25 0.14 -5.20 -3.95
N VAL A 26 -0.37 -4.48 -4.94
CA VAL A 26 -1.71 -4.72 -5.50
C VAL A 26 -1.77 -6.07 -6.21
N VAL A 27 -0.77 -6.41 -7.03
CA VAL A 27 -0.69 -7.74 -7.67
C VAL A 27 -0.57 -8.84 -6.61
N GLU A 28 0.29 -8.66 -5.60
CA GLU A 28 0.44 -9.61 -4.48
C GLU A 28 -0.89 -9.82 -3.74
N PHE A 29 -1.70 -8.76 -3.57
CA PHE A 29 -3.02 -8.85 -2.97
C PHE A 29 -4.03 -9.59 -3.86
N MET A 30 -4.09 -9.26 -5.15
CA MET A 30 -5.00 -9.91 -6.11
C MET A 30 -4.71 -11.41 -6.27
N GLU A 31 -3.44 -11.79 -6.19
CA GLU A 31 -3.00 -13.18 -6.29
C GLU A 31 -2.97 -13.91 -4.94
N LEU A 32 -3.29 -13.22 -3.83
CA LEU A 32 -3.20 -13.78 -2.49
C LEU A 32 -4.18 -14.95 -2.30
N LYS A 33 -3.63 -16.15 -2.23
CA LYS A 33 -4.32 -17.38 -1.85
C LYS A 33 -3.74 -17.91 -0.55
N GLN A 34 -4.56 -18.59 0.26
CA GLN A 34 -4.08 -19.18 1.51
C GLN A 34 -2.92 -20.18 1.26
N GLY A 35 -3.05 -21.03 0.25
CA GLY A 35 -2.01 -22.01 -0.08
C GLY A 35 -1.69 -22.93 1.10
N SER A 36 -0.43 -22.96 1.50
CA SER A 36 0.07 -23.71 2.67
C SER A 36 0.12 -22.89 3.96
N LEU A 37 -0.30 -21.61 3.93
CA LEU A 37 -0.31 -20.76 5.13
C LEU A 37 -1.35 -21.24 6.14
N SER A 38 -1.03 -21.09 7.42
CA SER A 38 -2.03 -21.18 8.47
C SER A 38 -3.08 -20.08 8.28
N VAL A 39 -4.29 -20.30 8.79
CA VAL A 39 -5.37 -19.30 8.71
C VAL A 39 -4.94 -17.99 9.38
N ALA A 40 -4.23 -18.06 10.51
CA ALA A 40 -3.72 -16.89 11.22
C ALA A 40 -2.72 -16.08 10.37
N ASP A 41 -1.74 -16.77 9.76
CA ASP A 41 -0.73 -16.11 8.92
C ASP A 41 -1.35 -15.51 7.65
N TYR A 42 -2.35 -16.19 7.07
CA TYR A 42 -3.10 -15.68 5.94
C TYR A 42 -3.85 -14.39 6.30
N VAL A 43 -4.55 -14.36 7.44
CA VAL A 43 -5.30 -13.17 7.89
C VAL A 43 -4.37 -11.99 8.10
N VAL A 44 -3.23 -12.19 8.78
CA VAL A 44 -2.22 -11.13 8.97
C VAL A 44 -1.73 -10.60 7.63
N LYS A 45 -1.44 -11.49 6.66
CA LYS A 45 -0.99 -11.09 5.33
C LYS A 45 -2.08 -10.36 4.54
N PHE A 46 -3.33 -10.81 4.65
CA PHE A 46 -4.48 -10.18 4.01
C PHE A 46 -4.73 -8.76 4.55
N GLU A 47 -4.76 -8.59 5.88
CA GLU A 47 -4.96 -7.28 6.50
C GLU A 47 -3.84 -6.30 6.16
N THR A 48 -2.59 -6.78 6.16
CA THR A 48 -1.42 -5.98 5.78
C THR A 48 -1.56 -5.46 4.35
N LEU A 49 -1.89 -6.33 3.39
CA LEU A 49 -2.04 -5.96 1.99
C LEU A 49 -3.30 -5.12 1.73
N CYS A 50 -4.39 -5.35 2.46
CA CYS A 50 -5.60 -4.54 2.42
C CYS A 50 -5.36 -3.10 2.89
N ALA A 51 -4.47 -2.88 3.86
CA ALA A 51 -4.08 -1.53 4.28
C ALA A 51 -3.40 -0.73 3.14
N PHE A 52 -2.67 -1.41 2.24
CA PHE A 52 -2.07 -0.77 1.07
C PHE A 52 -3.11 -0.41 -0.01
N SER A 53 -4.25 -1.10 -0.06
CA SER A 53 -5.30 -0.80 -1.06
C SER A 53 -6.11 0.45 -0.71
N ARG A 54 -6.35 0.75 0.57
CA ARG A 54 -7.07 1.97 0.99
C ARG A 54 -6.38 3.26 0.54
N HIS A 55 -5.06 3.24 0.37
CA HIS A 55 -4.30 4.37 -0.17
C HIS A 55 -4.48 4.58 -1.69
N TYR A 56 -5.15 3.68 -2.42
CA TYR A 56 -5.56 3.89 -3.82
C TYR A 56 -6.88 4.65 -3.95
N ASN A 57 -7.85 4.46 -3.05
CA ASN A 57 -9.17 5.08 -3.17
C ASN A 57 -9.20 6.59 -2.85
N THR A 58 -8.11 7.16 -2.31
CA THR A 58 -8.03 8.60 -2.01
C THR A 58 -7.26 9.42 -3.04
N VAL A 59 -6.56 8.79 -3.99
CA VAL A 59 -5.93 9.51 -5.12
C VAL A 59 -6.77 9.48 -6.39
N GLU A 60 -7.68 8.51 -6.54
CA GLU A 60 -8.64 8.49 -7.67
C GLU A 60 -9.96 9.21 -7.38
N ALA A 61 -10.23 9.60 -6.12
CA ALA A 61 -11.47 10.32 -5.76
C ALA A 61 -11.40 11.86 -5.92
N GLU A 62 -10.29 12.41 -6.43
CA GLU A 62 -10.14 13.86 -6.70
C GLU A 62 -10.12 14.19 -8.22
N HIS A 63 -10.60 13.28 -9.07
CA HIS A 63 -10.70 13.51 -10.51
C HIS A 63 -12.00 12.94 -11.13
N ASP A 64 -13.14 13.32 -10.57
CA ASP A 64 -14.45 13.38 -11.27
C ASP A 64 -15.29 14.56 -10.76
#